data_AF-A0A399YKC7-F1
#
_entry.id   AF-A0A399YKC7-F1
#
_cell.length_a   1.000
_cell.length_b   1.000
_cell.length_c   1.000
_cell.angle_alpha   90.00
_cell.angle_beta   90.00
_cell.angle_gamma   90.00
#
_symmetry.space_group_name_H-M   'P 1'
#
loop_
_entity.id
_entity.type
_entity.pdbx_description
1 polymer ?
#
loop_
_entity_poly.entity_id
_entity_poly.type
_entity_poly.pdbx_seq_one_letter_code
_entity_poly.pdbx_strand_id
1 'polypeptide(L)'
;MAAKQPARSMAEIEADLAATRNRMARTVDELAYRVSPQTLKTKALASLRGKANDAAFDAEGNVRLDRLAMVLGGVAGTAIVLGLLRRAFYRG
;
A
#
# COMPACT_ATOMS: atom_id res chain seq x y z
N MET A 1 8.97 46.54 8.02
CA MET A 1 8.78 47.12 6.68
C MET A 1 8.65 45.98 5.67
N ALA A 2 7.44 45.60 5.26
CA ALA A 2 7.25 44.59 4.22
C ALA A 2 7.62 45.22 2.87
N ALA A 3 8.70 44.76 2.24
CA ALA A 3 9.14 45.26 0.94
C ALA A 3 8.06 44.95 -0.11
N LYS A 4 7.43 46.01 -0.66
CA LYS A 4 6.46 45.93 -1.75
C LYS A 4 7.24 45.49 -3.00
N GLN A 5 7.03 44.26 -3.45
CA GLN A 5 7.69 43.74 -4.64
C GLN A 5 7.41 44.68 -5.83
N PRO A 6 8.44 45.05 -6.62
CA PRO A 6 8.24 45.87 -7.81
C PRO A 6 7.26 45.17 -8.77
N ALA A 7 6.43 45.94 -9.46
CA ALA A 7 5.49 45.41 -10.45
C ALA A 7 6.30 44.74 -11.58
N ARG A 8 6.21 43.41 -11.66
CA ARG A 8 6.93 42.61 -12.66
C ARG A 8 6.40 42.90 -14.06
N SER A 9 7.28 42.87 -15.04
CA SER A 9 6.90 43.03 -16.44
C SER A 9 6.10 41.81 -16.94
N MET A 10 5.24 42.00 -17.95
CA MET A 10 4.47 40.89 -18.56
C MET A 10 5.40 39.75 -19.04
N ALA A 11 6.54 40.09 -19.64
CA ALA A 11 7.53 39.10 -20.11
C ALA A 11 8.13 38.28 -18.97
N GLU A 12 8.41 38.89 -17.81
CA GLU A 12 8.86 38.15 -16.62
C GLU A 12 7.78 37.22 -16.08
N ILE A 13 6.52 37.64 -16.10
CA ILE A 13 5.39 36.81 -15.66
C ILE A 13 5.23 35.59 -16.57
N GLU A 14 5.33 35.77 -17.90
CA GLU A 14 5.28 34.67 -18.86
C GLU A 14 6.44 33.67 -18.68
N ALA A 15 7.65 34.18 -18.45
CA ALA A 15 8.83 33.36 -18.18
C ALA A 15 8.68 32.56 -16.87
N ASP A 16 8.21 33.19 -15.79
CA ASP A 16 7.95 32.54 -14.51
C ASP A 16 6.83 31.49 -14.62
N LEU A 17 5.79 31.77 -15.41
CA LEU A 17 4.70 30.83 -15.65
C LEU A 17 5.18 29.59 -16.41
N ALA A 18 5.99 29.78 -17.45
CA ALA A 18 6.62 28.69 -18.20
C ALA A 18 7.54 27.85 -17.30
N ALA A 19 8.36 28.50 -16.47
CA ALA A 19 9.24 27.82 -15.53
C ALA A 19 8.47 27.05 -14.45
N THR A 20 7.35 27.59 -13.98
CA THR A 20 6.46 26.94 -13.00
C THR A 20 5.75 25.74 -13.62
N ARG A 21 5.26 25.88 -14.85
CA ARG A 21 4.61 24.78 -15.61
C ARG A 21 5.56 23.61 -15.84
N ASN A 22 6.82 23.88 -16.21
CA ASN A 22 7.83 22.85 -16.38
C ASN A 22 8.16 22.11 -15.07
N ARG A 23 8.23 22.84 -13.95
CA ARG A 23 8.40 22.23 -12.63
C ARG A 23 7.22 21.35 -12.26
N MET A 24 5.99 21.81 -12.48
CA MET A 24 4.77 21.03 -12.23
C MET A 24 4.71 19.76 -13.07
N ALA A 25 5.00 19.82 -14.37
CA ALA A 25 5.02 18.65 -15.24
C ALA A 25 6.00 17.59 -14.73
N ARG A 26 7.22 18.01 -14.37
CA ARG A 26 8.24 17.10 -13.82
C ARG A 26 7.80 16.46 -12.49
N THR A 27 7.16 17.22 -11.60
CA THR A 27 6.64 16.69 -10.32
C THR A 27 5.46 15.74 -10.54
N VAL A 28 4.60 16.01 -11.52
CA VAL A 28 3.47 15.14 -11.88
C VAL A 28 3.97 13.82 -12.45
N ASP A 29 4.96 13.83 -13.34
CA ASP A 29 5.57 12.62 -13.88
C ASP A 29 6.23 11.77 -12.78
N GLU A 30 6.93 12.41 -11.82
CA GLU A 30 7.52 11.71 -10.69
C GLU A 30 6.45 11.11 -9.76
N LEU A 31 5.35 11.84 -9.52
CA LEU A 31 4.22 11.33 -8.75
C LEU A 31 3.56 10.15 -9.48
N ALA A 32 3.29 10.28 -10.78
CA ALA A 32 2.71 9.20 -11.59
C ALA A 32 3.59 7.93 -11.57
N TYR A 33 4.91 8.08 -11.58
CA TYR A 33 5.84 6.97 -11.42
C TYR A 33 5.79 6.36 -10.01
N ARG A 34 5.72 7.19 -8.95
CA ARG A 34 5.63 6.71 -7.55
C ARG A 34 4.30 6.05 -7.20
N VAL A 35 3.19 6.52 -7.79
CA VAL A 35 1.85 5.91 -7.66
C VAL A 35 1.62 4.85 -8.74
N SER A 36 2.65 4.51 -9.53
CA SER A 36 2.52 3.48 -10.55
C SER A 36 2.04 2.17 -9.90
N PRO A 37 1.09 1.46 -10.55
CA PRO A 37 0.45 0.29 -9.96
C PRO A 37 1.44 -0.81 -9.59
N GLN A 38 2.62 -0.83 -10.21
CA GLN A 38 3.70 -1.77 -9.89
C GLN A 38 4.28 -1.53 -8.49
N THR A 39 4.53 -0.28 -8.09
CA THR A 39 5.07 0.04 -6.75
C THR A 39 4.01 -0.17 -5.67
N LEU A 40 2.74 0.11 -5.97
CA LEU A 40 1.61 -0.18 -5.08
C LEU A 40 1.46 -1.67 -4.82
N LYS A 41 1.56 -2.52 -5.86
CA LYS A 41 1.51 -3.99 -5.70
C LYS A 41 2.66 -4.49 -4.85
N THR A 42 3.89 -4.04 -5.10
CA THR A 42 5.06 -4.46 -4.32
C THR A 42 4.95 -4.03 -2.85
N LYS A 43 4.50 -2.81 -2.57
CA LYS A 43 4.26 -2.32 -1.20
C LYS A 43 3.12 -3.08 -0.51
N ALA A 44 2.03 -3.36 -1.22
CA ALA A 44 0.92 -4.14 -0.69
C ALA A 44 1.37 -5.57 -0.35
N LEU A 45 2.12 -6.22 -1.24
CA LEU A 45 2.63 -7.56 -1.02
C LEU A 45 3.64 -7.61 0.12
N ALA A 46 4.53 -6.61 0.22
CA ALA A 46 5.47 -6.48 1.33
C ALA A 46 4.74 -6.26 2.66
N SER A 47 3.68 -5.42 2.68
CA SER A 47 2.87 -5.18 3.88
C SER A 47 2.10 -6.43 4.31
N LEU A 48 1.56 -7.20 3.37
CA LEU A 48 0.90 -8.48 3.66
C LEU A 48 1.88 -9.52 4.22
N ARG A 49 3.08 -9.62 3.63
CA ARG A 49 4.13 -10.51 4.14
C ARG A 49 4.58 -10.11 5.54
N GLY A 50 4.77 -8.81 5.81
CA GLY A 50 5.11 -8.30 7.13
C GLY A 50 4.05 -8.66 8.17
N LYS A 51 2.76 -8.43 7.86
CA LYS A 51 1.65 -8.80 8.75
C LYS A 51 1.54 -10.32 8.98
N ALA A 52 1.78 -11.12 7.94
CA ALA A 52 1.80 -12.58 8.08
C ALA A 52 2.97 -13.05 8.96
N ASN A 53 4.13 -12.40 8.82
CA ASN A 53 5.30 -12.67 9.65
C ASN A 53 5.05 -12.26 11.12
N ASP A 54 4.50 -11.08 11.37
CA ASP A 54 4.14 -10.61 12.73
C ASP A 54 3.04 -11.46 13.39
N ALA A 55 2.18 -12.07 12.58
CA ALA A 55 1.17 -13.01 13.08
C ALA A 55 1.78 -14.37 13.44
N ALA A 56 2.84 -14.79 12.74
CA ALA A 56 3.49 -16.08 12.92
C ALA A 56 4.65 -16.04 13.95
N PHE A 57 5.36 -14.91 14.05
CA PHE A 57 6.59 -14.72 14.83
C PHE A 57 6.43 -13.52 15.77
N ASP A 58 7.02 -13.59 16.97
CA ASP A 58 7.13 -12.44 17.87
C ASP A 58 8.36 -11.56 17.55
N ALA A 59 8.49 -10.44 18.27
CA ALA A 59 9.58 -9.48 18.08
C ALA A 59 10.97 -10.06 18.43
N GLU A 60 11.01 -11.12 19.23
CA GLU A 60 12.22 -11.88 19.58
C GLU A 60 12.50 -13.04 18.60
N GLY A 61 11.66 -13.26 17.59
CA GLY A 61 11.82 -14.32 16.59
C GLY A 61 11.30 -15.69 17.02
N ASN A 62 10.59 -15.79 18.15
CA ASN A 62 9.95 -17.04 18.54
C ASN A 62 8.62 -17.21 17.82
N VAL A 63 8.37 -18.44 17.38
CA VAL A 63 7.08 -18.81 16.81
C VAL A 63 6.05 -18.68 17.93
N ARG A 64 4.99 -17.90 17.70
CA ARG A 64 3.91 -17.76 18.68
C ARG A 64 3.04 -19.00 18.63
N LEU A 65 3.56 -20.12 19.14
CA LEU A 65 2.97 -21.45 19.01
C LEU A 65 1.51 -21.47 19.47
N ASP A 66 1.16 -20.75 20.53
CA ASP A 66 -0.24 -20.60 20.97
C ASP A 66 -1.15 -19.96 19.91
N ARG A 67 -0.71 -18.86 19.29
CA ARG A 67 -1.51 -18.18 18.26
C ARG A 67 -1.49 -18.94 16.95
N LEU A 68 -0.37 -19.53 16.59
CA LEU A 68 -0.24 -20.34 15.39
C LEU A 68 -1.11 -21.59 15.47
N ALA A 69 -1.12 -22.28 16.62
CA ALA A 69 -2.00 -23.42 16.87
C ALA A 69 -3.48 -23.00 16.82
N MET A 70 -3.83 -21.86 17.40
CA MET A 70 -5.21 -21.33 17.35
C MET A 70 -5.65 -20.99 15.91
N VAL A 71 -4.79 -20.36 15.12
CA VAL A 71 -5.07 -20.02 13.72
C VAL A 71 -5.15 -21.28 12.86
N LEU A 72 -4.19 -22.20 12.98
CA LEU A 72 -4.21 -23.48 12.26
C LEU A 72 -5.42 -24.31 12.63
N GLY A 73 -5.78 -24.39 13.91
CA GLY A 73 -6.98 -25.06 14.40
C GLY A 73 -8.26 -24.44 13.83
N GLY A 74 -8.35 -23.12 13.81
CA GLY A 74 -9.49 -22.40 13.22
C GLY A 74 -9.64 -22.65 11.71
N VAL A 75 -8.53 -22.60 10.96
CA VAL A 75 -8.53 -22.87 9.52
C VAL A 75 -8.90 -24.33 9.23
N ALA A 76 -8.28 -25.28 9.93
CA ALA A 76 -8.56 -26.70 9.77
C ALA A 76 -10.01 -27.04 10.12
N GLY A 77 -10.52 -26.53 11.25
CA GLY A 77 -11.91 -26.72 11.66
C GLY A 77 -12.89 -26.16 10.62
N THR A 78 -12.66 -24.94 10.14
CA THR A 78 -13.51 -24.31 9.11
C THR A 78 -13.47 -25.09 7.80
N ALA A 79 -12.28 -25.54 7.35
CA ALA A 79 -12.14 -26.33 6.13
C ALA A 79 -12.87 -27.67 6.22
N ILE A 80 -12.81 -28.35 7.38
CA ILE A 80 -13.54 -29.60 7.62
C ILE A 80 -15.05 -29.34 7.57
N VAL A 81 -15.55 -28.32 8.28
CA VAL A 81 -16.98 -27.96 8.28
C VAL A 81 -17.47 -27.65 6.87
N LEU A 82 -16.75 -26.81 6.13
CA LEU A 82 -17.10 -26.49 4.74
C LEU A 82 -17.04 -27.71 3.82
N GLY A 83 -16.05 -28.59 4.01
CA GLY A 83 -15.94 -29.85 3.27
C GLY A 83 -17.11 -30.80 3.54
N LEU A 84 -17.54 -30.92 4.79
CA LEU A 84 -18.71 -31.70 5.18
C LEU A 84 -20.00 -31.11 4.63
N LEU A 85 -20.18 -29.79 4.72
CA LEU A 85 -21.31 -29.09 4.12
C LEU A 85 -21.35 -29.30 2.61
N ARG A 86 -20.21 -29.08 1.92
CA ARG A 86 -20.09 -29.34 0.48
C ARG A 86 -20.43 -30.80 0.17
N ARG A 87 -19.94 -31.76 0.95
CA ARG A 87 -20.26 -33.18 0.75
C ARG A 87 -21.74 -33.48 0.97
N ALA A 88 -22.40 -32.81 1.91
CA ALA A 88 -23.82 -32.98 2.18
C ALA A 88 -24.69 -32.36 1.06
N PHE A 89 -24.35 -31.15 0.60
CA PHE A 89 -25.10 -30.45 -0.44
C PHE A 89 -24.92 -31.04 -1.85
N TYR A 90 -23.77 -31.66 -2.16
CA TYR A 90 -23.53 -32.28 -3.47
C TYR A 90 -23.91 -33.77 -3.53
N ARG A 91 -24.44 -34.35 -2.44
CA ARG A 91 -24.95 -35.74 -2.39
C ARG A 91 -26.48 -35.83 -2.36
N GLY A 92 -27.18 -34.70 -2.40
CA GLY A 92 -28.63 -34.63 -2.69
C GLY A 92 -28.85 -34.36 -4.17
#